data_AF-A0A3D5T755-F1
#
_entry.id   AF-A0A3D5T755-F1
#
_cell.length_a   1.000
_cell.length_b   1.000
_cell.length_c   1.000
_cell.angle_alpha   90.00
_cell.angle_beta   90.00
_cell.angle_gamma   90.00
#
_symmetry.space_group_name_H-M   'P 1'
#
loop_
_entity.id
_entity.type
_entity.pdbx_description
1 polymer ?
#
loop_
_entity_poly.entity_id
_entity_poly.type
_entity_poly.pdbx_seq_one_letter_code
_entity_poly.pdbx_strand_id
1 'polypeptide(L)'
;MVTLFINSLIEKQKWQLEIQQKKCDVKREKLNDIYEKLVDIVNQYPNSSPNDILQYVKYAPGYSMESFDAVLKSLDYQIEDYKKQLNNVNISYEKKNDIDTQISNREYAKNCIFEIRDEYYMARDRYKSFCKSDKAVFDLYAGQDVRNCLMEFEVIIHNVFVSGRRAGDADDPLNNCIEIIRRKIINSMRNDIGTY
;
A
#
# COMPACT_ATOMS: atom_id res chain seq x y z
N MET A 1 56.60 16.76 -14.23
CA MET A 1 56.00 15.41 -14.28
C MET A 1 54.77 15.28 -13.37
N VAL A 2 54.87 15.67 -12.09
CA VAL A 2 53.75 15.61 -11.11
C VAL A 2 52.50 16.41 -11.55
N THR A 3 52.67 17.62 -12.07
CA THR A 3 51.56 18.49 -12.52
C THR A 3 50.75 17.90 -13.69
N LEU A 4 51.42 17.21 -14.62
CA LEU A 4 50.75 16.55 -15.76
C LEU A 4 49.93 15.35 -15.31
N PHE A 5 50.42 14.60 -14.33
CA PHE A 5 49.72 13.44 -13.75
C PHE A 5 48.49 13.87 -12.95
N ILE A 6 48.58 14.96 -12.19
CA ILE A 6 47.43 15.53 -11.48
C ILE A 6 46.37 16.04 -12.46
N ASN A 7 46.77 16.73 -13.53
CA ASN A 7 45.84 17.22 -14.54
C ASN A 7 45.10 16.08 -15.26
N SER A 8 45.78 14.98 -15.61
CA SER A 8 45.12 13.84 -16.26
C SER A 8 44.13 13.12 -15.33
N LEU A 9 44.43 13.05 -14.02
CA LEU A 9 43.49 12.56 -13.00
C LEU A 9 42.24 13.42 -12.90
N ILE A 10 42.39 14.75 -12.89
CA ILE A 10 41.27 15.70 -12.84
C ILE A 10 40.39 15.57 -14.10
N GLU A 11 41.00 15.47 -15.29
CA GLU A 11 40.25 15.29 -16.54
C GLU A 11 39.48 13.97 -16.55
N LYS A 12 40.09 12.88 -16.08
CA LYS A 12 39.42 11.58 -15.96
C LYS A 12 38.20 11.67 -15.01
N GLN A 13 38.34 12.36 -13.89
CA GLN A 13 37.24 12.56 -12.95
C GLN A 13 36.10 13.39 -13.56
N LYS A 14 36.42 14.50 -14.25
CA LYS A 14 35.42 15.32 -14.95
C LYS A 14 34.64 14.49 -15.98
N TRP A 15 35.35 13.71 -16.80
CA TRP A 15 34.72 12.86 -17.82
C TRP A 15 33.81 11.80 -17.21
N GLN A 16 34.21 11.19 -16.09
CA GLN A 16 33.36 10.24 -15.36
C GLN A 16 32.08 10.90 -14.83
N LEU A 17 32.19 12.10 -14.26
CA LEU A 17 31.04 12.87 -13.79
C LEU A 17 30.09 13.23 -14.93
N GLU A 18 30.62 13.67 -16.08
CA GLU A 18 29.80 13.99 -17.25
C GLU A 18 29.01 12.78 -17.78
N ILE A 19 29.63 11.59 -17.80
CA ILE A 19 28.93 10.35 -18.18
C ILE A 19 27.84 9.99 -17.18
N GLN A 20 28.12 10.12 -15.89
CA GLN A 20 27.13 9.85 -14.85
C GLN A 20 25.95 10.82 -14.97
N GLN A 21 26.22 12.11 -15.18
CA GLN A 21 25.20 13.14 -15.40
C GLN A 21 24.32 12.78 -16.60
N LYS A 22 24.92 12.47 -17.76
CA LYS A 22 24.19 12.08 -18.97
C LYS A 22 23.33 10.83 -18.77
N LYS A 23 23.81 9.84 -18.01
CA LYS A 23 23.03 8.64 -17.67
C LYS A 23 21.82 8.99 -16.82
N CYS A 24 21.97 9.86 -15.83
CA CYS A 24 20.86 10.34 -15.01
C CYS A 24 19.85 11.15 -15.84
N ASP A 25 20.32 12.00 -16.76
CA ASP A 25 19.44 12.80 -17.61
C ASP A 25 18.58 11.92 -18.54
N VAL A 26 19.17 10.90 -19.17
CA VAL A 26 18.42 9.93 -19.99
C VAL A 26 17.41 9.16 -19.14
N LYS A 27 17.80 8.73 -17.93
CA LYS A 27 16.86 8.05 -17.02
C LYS A 27 15.69 8.95 -16.65
N ARG A 28 15.94 10.20 -16.25
CA ARG A 28 14.90 11.18 -15.92
C ARG A 28 13.93 11.38 -17.09
N GLU A 29 14.46 11.54 -18.31
CA GLU A 29 13.65 11.69 -19.51
C GLU A 29 12.71 10.50 -19.76
N LYS A 30 13.17 9.27 -19.47
CA LYS A 30 12.37 8.05 -19.72
C LYS A 30 11.48 7.65 -18.54
N LEU A 31 11.84 8.01 -17.31
CA LEU A 31 11.22 7.45 -16.11
C LEU A 31 10.47 8.46 -15.25
N ASN A 32 10.66 9.77 -15.38
CA ASN A 32 10.01 10.73 -14.48
C ASN A 32 8.49 10.55 -14.44
N ASP A 33 7.82 10.64 -15.59
CA ASP A 33 6.36 10.50 -15.66
C ASP A 33 5.88 9.11 -15.19
N ILE A 34 6.66 8.07 -15.49
CA ILE A 34 6.38 6.69 -15.09
C ILE A 34 6.48 6.54 -13.57
N TYR A 35 7.51 7.11 -12.96
CA TYR A 35 7.73 7.09 -11.53
C TYR A 35 6.69 7.95 -10.82
N GLU A 36 6.37 9.14 -11.30
CA GLU A 36 5.29 9.97 -10.75
C GLU A 36 3.95 9.22 -10.77
N LYS A 37 3.61 8.58 -11.90
CA LYS A 37 2.40 7.77 -12.02
C LYS A 37 2.40 6.58 -11.07
N LEU A 38 3.53 5.88 -10.94
CA LEU A 38 3.64 4.74 -10.02
C LEU A 38 3.55 5.19 -8.56
N VAL A 39 4.17 6.33 -8.20
CA VAL A 39 4.07 6.94 -6.86
C VAL A 39 2.62 7.28 -6.54
N ASP A 40 1.89 7.90 -7.47
CA ASP A 40 0.47 8.20 -7.28
C ASP A 40 -0.37 6.92 -7.05
N ILE A 41 -0.10 5.85 -7.80
CA ILE A 41 -0.78 4.55 -7.64
C ILE A 41 -0.47 3.91 -6.29
N VAL A 42 0.81 3.80 -5.89
CA VAL A 42 1.18 3.15 -4.61
C VAL A 42 0.65 3.92 -3.39
N ASN A 43 0.49 5.24 -3.52
CA ASN A 43 -0.08 6.10 -2.47
C ASN A 43 -1.60 5.94 -2.31
N GLN A 44 -2.30 5.39 -3.30
CA GLN A 44 -3.75 5.18 -3.24
C GLN A 44 -4.16 3.88 -2.56
N TYR A 45 -3.23 2.96 -2.33
CA TYR A 45 -3.54 1.75 -1.58
C TYR A 45 -3.85 2.09 -0.11
N PRO A 46 -4.91 1.49 0.48
CA PRO A 46 -5.25 1.76 1.87
C PRO A 46 -4.15 1.26 2.81
N ASN A 47 -3.95 1.99 3.90
CA ASN A 47 -2.96 1.64 4.93
C ASN A 47 -3.46 0.60 5.93
N SER A 48 -4.76 0.33 5.95
CA SER A 48 -5.39 -0.63 6.86
C SER A 48 -5.85 -1.86 6.09
N SER A 49 -5.58 -3.04 6.63
CA SER A 49 -6.20 -4.26 6.12
C SER A 49 -7.59 -4.46 6.73
N PRO A 50 -8.48 -5.23 6.07
CA PRO A 50 -9.74 -5.63 6.68
C PRO A 50 -9.54 -6.33 8.02
N ASN A 51 -8.49 -7.14 8.18
CA ASN A 51 -8.21 -7.82 9.44
C ASN A 51 -7.60 -6.90 10.52
N ASP A 52 -7.03 -5.75 10.14
CA ASP A 52 -6.69 -4.69 11.11
C ASP A 52 -7.95 -4.02 11.66
N ILE A 53 -8.97 -3.83 10.83
CA ILE A 53 -10.26 -3.26 11.26
C ILE A 53 -11.04 -4.27 12.13
N LEU A 54 -11.10 -5.52 11.67
CA LEU A 54 -11.89 -6.58 12.30
C LEU A 54 -11.34 -7.04 13.65
N GLN A 55 -10.08 -6.75 13.98
CA GLN A 55 -9.47 -7.16 15.26
C GLN A 55 -10.23 -6.63 16.49
N TYR A 56 -10.96 -5.52 16.34
CA TYR A 56 -11.73 -4.87 17.41
C TYR A 56 -13.19 -5.35 17.48
N VAL A 57 -13.61 -6.23 16.56
CA VAL A 57 -14.96 -6.81 16.54
C VAL A 57 -14.92 -8.18 17.19
N LYS A 58 -15.71 -8.37 18.25
CA LYS A 58 -15.82 -9.67 18.94
C LYS A 58 -16.43 -10.72 18.00
N TYR A 59 -15.80 -11.87 17.82
CA TYR A 59 -16.24 -12.91 16.87
C TYR A 59 -16.43 -12.38 15.44
N ALA A 60 -15.47 -11.56 15.00
CA ALA A 60 -15.45 -11.03 13.64
C ALA A 60 -15.44 -12.15 12.57
N PRO A 61 -16.06 -11.92 11.40
CA PRO A 61 -15.81 -12.75 10.24
C PRO A 61 -14.33 -12.69 9.85
N GLY A 62 -13.78 -13.78 9.30
CA GLY A 62 -12.43 -13.77 8.76
C GLY A 62 -12.40 -13.18 7.35
N TYR A 63 -11.42 -12.33 7.06
CA TYR A 63 -11.16 -11.84 5.70
C TYR A 63 -10.01 -12.61 5.04
N SER A 64 -10.22 -13.06 3.80
CA SER A 64 -9.21 -13.62 2.89
C SER A 64 -9.74 -13.64 1.45
N MET A 65 -8.89 -13.92 0.46
CA MET A 65 -9.24 -14.07 -0.96
C MET A 65 -10.00 -12.87 -1.55
N GLU A 66 -9.64 -11.65 -1.17
CA GLU A 66 -10.35 -10.41 -1.59
C GLU A 66 -11.86 -10.43 -1.26
N SER A 67 -12.30 -11.20 -0.25
CA SER A 67 -13.72 -11.45 0.06
C SER A 67 -14.41 -10.32 0.85
N PHE A 68 -14.23 -9.07 0.40
CA PHE A 68 -14.86 -7.89 1.02
C PHE A 68 -16.37 -8.04 1.16
N ASP A 69 -17.06 -8.45 0.09
CA ASP A 69 -18.52 -8.58 0.10
C ASP A 69 -19.03 -9.65 1.06
N ALA A 70 -18.28 -10.75 1.23
CA ALA A 70 -18.63 -11.81 2.16
C ALA A 70 -18.50 -11.33 3.62
N VAL A 71 -17.46 -10.56 3.92
CA VAL A 71 -17.24 -9.93 5.23
C VAL A 71 -18.33 -8.91 5.53
N LEU A 72 -18.62 -8.00 4.60
CA LEU A 72 -19.67 -6.98 4.74
C LEU A 72 -21.04 -7.63 5.00
N LYS A 73 -21.38 -8.66 4.22
CA LYS A 73 -22.63 -9.41 4.39
C LYS A 73 -22.69 -10.18 5.72
N SER A 74 -21.57 -10.71 6.18
CA SER A 74 -21.49 -11.36 7.49
C SER A 74 -21.71 -10.37 8.63
N LEU A 75 -21.13 -9.17 8.54
CA LEU A 75 -21.38 -8.10 9.50
C LEU A 75 -22.86 -7.69 9.52
N ASP A 76 -23.51 -7.61 8.34
CA ASP A 76 -24.94 -7.32 8.25
C ASP A 76 -25.80 -8.37 8.97
N TYR A 77 -25.53 -9.66 8.77
CA TYR A 77 -26.24 -10.73 9.49
C TYR A 77 -26.01 -10.66 11.00
N GLN A 78 -24.79 -10.36 11.44
CA GLN A 78 -24.49 -10.20 12.86
C GLN A 78 -25.24 -9.00 13.45
N ILE A 79 -25.26 -7.85 12.77
CA ILE A 79 -25.98 -6.66 13.21
C ILE A 79 -27.49 -6.94 13.30
N GLU A 80 -28.06 -7.62 12.31
CA GLU A 80 -29.47 -7.98 12.29
C GLU A 80 -29.84 -8.91 13.47
N ASP A 81 -28.99 -9.90 13.76
CA ASP A 81 -29.17 -10.79 14.91
C ASP A 81 -29.15 -10.02 16.24
N TYR A 82 -28.17 -9.15 16.45
CA TYR A 82 -28.11 -8.30 17.64
C TYR A 82 -29.35 -7.40 17.78
N LYS A 83 -29.83 -6.80 16.68
CA LYS A 83 -31.07 -6.00 16.66
C LYS A 83 -32.29 -6.84 17.04
N LYS A 84 -32.36 -8.11 16.64
CA LYS A 84 -33.43 -9.04 17.07
C LYS A 84 -33.33 -9.37 18.56
N GLN A 85 -32.13 -9.55 19.10
CA GLN A 85 -31.93 -9.82 20.52
C GLN A 85 -32.40 -8.66 21.43
N LEU A 86 -32.29 -7.41 20.98
CA LEU A 86 -32.78 -6.23 21.72
C LEU A 86 -34.30 -6.22 21.92
N ASN A 87 -35.06 -6.85 21.02
CA ASN A 87 -36.52 -6.89 21.09
C ASN A 87 -37.05 -7.93 22.09
N ASN A 88 -36.19 -8.63 22.84
CA ASN A 88 -36.59 -9.61 23.83
C ASN A 88 -37.05 -8.94 25.13
N VAL A 89 -38.26 -9.29 25.60
CA VAL A 89 -38.97 -8.67 26.73
C VAL A 89 -38.19 -8.76 28.06
N ASN A 90 -37.31 -9.76 28.22
CA ASN A 90 -36.59 -10.04 29.47
C ASN A 90 -35.08 -9.70 29.44
N ILE A 91 -34.66 -8.72 28.64
CA ILE A 91 -33.25 -8.32 28.57
C ILE A 91 -32.85 -7.42 29.75
N SER A 92 -31.72 -7.71 30.40
CA SER A 92 -31.17 -6.84 31.43
C SER A 92 -30.58 -5.56 30.82
N TYR A 93 -30.53 -4.47 31.61
CA TYR A 93 -29.95 -3.20 31.17
C TYR A 93 -28.47 -3.34 30.74
N GLU A 94 -27.67 -4.09 31.50
CA GLU A 94 -26.26 -4.35 31.17
C GLU A 94 -26.11 -5.07 29.84
N LYS A 95 -26.93 -6.11 29.61
CA LYS A 95 -26.90 -6.86 28.35
C LYS A 95 -27.36 -6.00 27.17
N LYS A 96 -28.33 -5.12 27.39
CA LYS A 96 -28.76 -4.15 26.38
C LYS A 96 -27.61 -3.24 25.96
N ASN A 97 -26.90 -2.64 26.91
CA ASN A 97 -25.74 -1.78 26.63
C ASN A 97 -24.60 -2.51 25.92
N ASP A 98 -24.32 -3.76 26.30
CA ASP A 98 -23.33 -4.59 25.58
C ASP A 98 -23.76 -4.79 24.11
N ILE A 99 -25.02 -5.16 23.86
CA ILE A 99 -25.53 -5.36 22.49
C ILE A 99 -25.46 -4.06 21.68
N ASP A 100 -25.88 -2.93 22.25
CA ASP A 100 -25.82 -1.62 21.56
C ASP A 100 -24.37 -1.26 21.19
N THR A 101 -23.41 -1.56 22.06
CA THR A 101 -21.97 -1.41 21.80
C THR A 101 -21.51 -2.35 20.68
N GLN A 102 -21.93 -3.62 20.71
CA GLN A 102 -21.59 -4.62 19.68
C GLN A 102 -22.15 -4.25 18.30
N ILE A 103 -23.34 -3.64 18.23
CA ILE A 103 -23.92 -3.11 16.98
C ILE A 103 -23.06 -1.95 16.48
N SER A 104 -22.78 -0.97 17.34
CA SER A 104 -22.01 0.23 16.98
C SER A 104 -20.62 -0.12 16.44
N ASN A 105 -19.91 -1.05 17.08
CA ASN A 105 -18.59 -1.50 16.64
C ASN A 105 -18.62 -2.16 15.25
N ARG A 106 -19.69 -2.91 14.95
CA ARG A 106 -19.86 -3.58 13.65
C ARG A 106 -20.27 -2.61 12.55
N GLU A 107 -21.13 -1.65 12.85
CA GLU A 107 -21.50 -0.59 11.91
C GLU A 107 -20.28 0.26 11.55
N TYR A 108 -19.45 0.59 12.55
CA TYR A 108 -18.16 1.26 12.32
C TYR A 108 -17.22 0.41 11.45
N ALA A 109 -16.96 -0.84 11.82
CA ALA A 109 -16.08 -1.73 11.06
C ALA A 109 -16.58 -1.93 9.62
N LYS A 110 -17.90 -2.07 9.42
CA LYS A 110 -18.51 -2.21 8.10
C LYS A 110 -18.24 -0.97 7.23
N ASN A 111 -18.40 0.23 7.77
CA ASN A 111 -18.13 1.47 7.03
C ASN A 111 -16.65 1.57 6.64
N CYS A 112 -15.74 1.32 7.57
CA CYS A 112 -14.30 1.33 7.26
C CYS A 112 -13.93 0.29 6.20
N ILE A 113 -14.48 -0.93 6.28
CA ILE A 113 -14.23 -2.00 5.28
C ILE A 113 -14.77 -1.60 3.90
N PHE A 114 -15.91 -0.92 3.85
CA PHE A 114 -16.47 -0.42 2.59
C PHE A 114 -15.56 0.63 1.95
N GLU A 115 -15.04 1.59 2.74
CA GLU A 115 -14.12 2.62 2.26
C GLU A 115 -12.83 2.00 1.70
N ILE A 116 -12.15 1.14 2.48
CA ILE A 116 -10.90 0.53 2.03
C ILE A 116 -11.09 -0.42 0.83
N ARG A 117 -12.28 -1.01 0.65
CA ARG A 117 -12.59 -1.85 -0.52
C ARG A 117 -12.52 -1.02 -1.80
N ASP A 118 -13.19 0.14 -1.78
CA ASP A 118 -13.30 1.00 -2.95
C ASP A 118 -11.94 1.61 -3.31
N GLU A 119 -11.18 2.07 -2.29
CA GLU A 119 -9.81 2.53 -2.44
C GLU A 119 -8.90 1.43 -3.02
N TYR A 120 -8.95 0.23 -2.45
CA TYR A 120 -8.15 -0.91 -2.90
C TYR A 120 -8.44 -1.28 -4.35
N TYR A 121 -9.71 -1.42 -4.74
CA TYR A 121 -10.05 -1.79 -6.11
C TYR A 121 -9.67 -0.70 -7.12
N MET A 122 -9.85 0.57 -6.76
CA MET A 122 -9.39 1.68 -7.59
C MET A 122 -7.88 1.64 -7.79
N ALA A 123 -7.09 1.51 -6.72
CA ALA A 123 -5.64 1.45 -6.80
C ALA A 123 -5.15 0.21 -7.57
N ARG A 124 -5.76 -0.96 -7.34
CA ARG A 124 -5.46 -2.22 -8.03
C ARG A 124 -5.69 -2.12 -9.52
N ASP A 125 -6.79 -1.51 -9.94
CA ASP A 125 -7.13 -1.44 -11.36
C ASP A 125 -6.29 -0.39 -12.10
N ARG A 126 -5.90 0.70 -11.41
CA ARG A 126 -4.89 1.64 -11.89
C ARG A 126 -3.51 0.98 -12.01
N TYR A 127 -3.11 0.15 -11.04
CA TYR A 127 -1.87 -0.62 -11.10
C TYR A 127 -1.86 -1.59 -12.28
N LYS A 128 -2.95 -2.34 -12.48
CA LYS A 128 -3.12 -3.21 -13.66
C LYS A 128 -3.00 -2.42 -14.97
N SER A 129 -3.51 -1.20 -15.00
CA SER A 129 -3.41 -0.33 -16.19
C SER A 129 -1.97 0.12 -16.43
N PHE A 130 -1.26 0.55 -15.37
CA PHE A 130 0.18 0.83 -15.42
C PHE A 130 0.99 -0.36 -15.94
N CYS A 131 0.69 -1.57 -15.45
CA CYS A 131 1.34 -2.80 -15.89
C CYS A 131 1.16 -3.08 -17.40
N LYS A 132 0.09 -2.57 -18.02
CA LYS A 132 -0.17 -2.73 -19.46
C LYS A 132 0.47 -1.62 -20.30
N SER A 133 0.49 -0.39 -19.82
CA SER A 133 0.96 0.77 -20.60
C SER A 133 2.44 1.09 -20.41
N ASP A 134 2.92 1.10 -19.16
CA ASP A 134 4.20 1.74 -18.82
C ASP A 134 5.27 0.72 -18.40
N LYS A 135 4.85 -0.50 -18.08
CA LYS A 135 5.74 -1.55 -17.55
C LYS A 135 6.91 -1.89 -18.45
N ALA A 136 6.75 -1.85 -19.77
CA ALA A 136 7.83 -2.13 -20.70
C ALA A 136 8.97 -1.10 -20.61
N VAL A 137 8.62 0.19 -20.51
CA VAL A 137 9.61 1.28 -20.34
C VAL A 137 10.20 1.21 -18.94
N PHE A 138 9.36 0.97 -17.93
CA PHE A 138 9.82 0.75 -16.55
C PHE A 138 10.86 -0.38 -16.49
N ASP A 139 10.58 -1.57 -17.03
CA ASP A 139 11.48 -2.72 -16.95
C ASP A 139 12.79 -2.53 -17.73
N LEU A 140 12.77 -1.72 -18.78
CA LEU A 140 13.94 -1.41 -19.61
C LEU A 140 14.90 -0.43 -18.92
N TYR A 141 14.36 0.61 -18.26
CA TYR A 141 15.16 1.72 -17.76
C TYR A 141 15.34 1.74 -16.24
N ALA A 142 14.40 1.17 -15.47
CA ALA A 142 14.43 1.23 -14.02
C ALA A 142 15.61 0.45 -13.44
N GLY A 143 16.25 1.04 -12.41
CA GLY A 143 17.27 0.37 -11.63
C GLY A 143 16.78 -0.96 -11.04
N GLN A 144 17.72 -1.88 -10.78
CA GLN A 144 17.38 -3.17 -10.17
C GLN A 144 16.73 -2.98 -8.79
N ASP A 145 17.19 -2.00 -8.01
CA ASP A 145 16.63 -1.73 -6.68
C ASP A 145 15.17 -1.30 -6.74
N VAL A 146 14.80 -0.46 -7.72
CA VAL A 146 13.40 -0.02 -7.93
C VAL A 146 12.53 -1.20 -8.29
N ARG A 147 13.01 -2.06 -9.21
CA ARG A 147 12.31 -3.28 -9.62
C ARG A 147 12.12 -4.26 -8.46
N ASN A 148 13.14 -4.43 -7.62
CA ASN A 148 13.05 -5.26 -6.42
C ASN A 148 12.03 -4.69 -5.42
N CYS A 149 12.03 -3.38 -5.19
CA CYS A 149 11.06 -2.73 -4.31
C CYS A 149 9.62 -2.86 -4.85
N LEU A 150 9.42 -2.80 -6.17
CA LEU A 150 8.11 -3.01 -6.77
C LEU A 150 7.62 -4.45 -6.59
N MET A 151 8.48 -5.45 -6.77
CA MET A 151 8.10 -6.85 -6.50
C MET A 151 7.73 -7.06 -5.02
N GLU A 152 8.48 -6.47 -4.09
CA GLU A 152 8.16 -6.55 -2.67
C GLU A 152 6.83 -5.85 -2.34
N PHE A 153 6.54 -4.71 -3.00
CA PHE A 153 5.25 -4.04 -2.92
C PHE A 153 4.10 -4.96 -3.36
N GLU A 154 4.23 -5.62 -4.51
CA GLU A 154 3.23 -6.58 -5.01
C GLU A 154 2.97 -7.71 -4.01
N VAL A 155 4.03 -8.26 -3.41
CA VAL A 155 3.94 -9.32 -2.39
C VAL A 155 3.23 -8.81 -1.13
N ILE A 156 3.53 -7.60 -0.67
CA ILE A 156 2.88 -7.00 0.50
C ILE A 156 1.39 -6.78 0.24
N ILE A 157 1.04 -6.15 -0.89
CA ILE A 157 -0.36 -5.94 -1.26
C ILE A 157 -1.12 -7.27 -1.39
N HIS A 158 -0.50 -8.28 -2.00
CA HIS A 158 -1.08 -9.61 -2.08
C HIS A 158 -1.29 -10.21 -0.69
N ASN A 159 -0.29 -10.16 0.18
CA ASN A 159 -0.42 -10.71 1.52
C ASN A 159 -1.52 -10.03 2.34
N VAL A 160 -1.63 -8.71 2.25
CA VAL A 160 -2.61 -7.94 3.01
C VAL A 160 -4.02 -8.17 2.46
N PHE A 161 -4.24 -7.90 1.17
CA PHE A 161 -5.59 -7.85 0.60
C PHE A 161 -6.05 -9.18 -0.01
N VAL A 162 -5.15 -10.09 -0.38
CA VAL A 162 -5.51 -11.40 -0.92
C VAL A 162 -5.38 -12.47 0.16
N SER A 163 -4.23 -12.56 0.83
CA SER A 163 -4.04 -13.59 1.87
C SER A 163 -4.70 -13.23 3.21
N GLY A 164 -5.18 -11.99 3.37
CA GLY A 164 -5.81 -11.53 4.59
C GLY A 164 -4.83 -11.33 5.75
N ARG A 165 -3.58 -10.98 5.48
CA ARG A 165 -2.66 -10.57 6.55
C ARG A 165 -2.98 -9.15 7.03
N ARG A 166 -2.57 -8.88 8.25
CA ARG A 166 -2.58 -7.55 8.84
C ARG A 166 -1.51 -6.68 8.19
N ALA A 167 -1.86 -5.43 7.88
CA ALA A 167 -0.90 -4.43 7.42
C ALA A 167 -0.08 -3.90 8.60
N GLY A 168 -0.69 -3.85 9.79
CA GLY A 168 -0.09 -3.35 11.02
C GLY A 168 -0.96 -2.30 11.69
N ASP A 169 -0.33 -1.35 12.37
CA ASP A 169 -1.02 -0.19 12.93
C ASP A 169 -1.10 0.92 11.87
N ALA A 170 -2.28 1.47 11.62
CA ALA A 170 -2.46 2.56 10.66
C ALA A 170 -1.89 3.89 11.18
N ASP A 171 -1.85 4.06 12.50
CA ASP A 171 -1.38 5.28 13.16
C ASP A 171 0.14 5.25 13.45
N ASP A 172 0.78 4.09 13.30
CA ASP A 172 2.23 3.93 13.41
C ASP A 172 2.86 3.51 12.06
N PRO A 173 3.35 4.47 11.26
CA PRO A 173 3.97 4.19 9.97
C PRO A 173 5.23 3.32 10.03
N LEU A 174 5.84 3.13 11.21
CA LEU A 174 7.00 2.25 11.38
C LEU A 174 6.61 0.80 11.61
N ASN A 175 5.35 0.55 11.99
CA ASN A 175 4.80 -0.78 12.18
C ASN A 175 3.75 -1.14 11.12
N ASN A 176 3.66 -0.36 10.04
CA ASN A 176 2.76 -0.58 8.92
C ASN A 176 3.54 -1.03 7.68
N CYS A 177 3.33 -2.26 7.24
CA CYS A 177 4.11 -2.83 6.14
C CYS A 177 3.86 -2.14 4.80
N ILE A 178 2.66 -1.58 4.57
CA ILE A 178 2.31 -0.83 3.35
C ILE A 178 3.04 0.51 3.31
N GLU A 179 3.04 1.25 4.42
CA GLU A 179 3.79 2.51 4.53
C GLU A 179 5.30 2.32 4.40
N ILE A 180 5.84 1.27 5.03
CA ILE A 180 7.27 0.93 4.93
C ILE A 180 7.66 0.73 3.46
N ILE A 181 6.91 -0.11 2.72
CA ILE A 181 7.27 -0.40 1.34
C ILE A 181 7.03 0.78 0.40
N ARG A 182 5.99 1.60 0.66
CA ARG A 182 5.72 2.85 -0.07
C ARG A 182 6.91 3.82 0.05
N ARG A 183 7.44 4.02 1.26
CA ARG A 183 8.63 4.86 1.46
C ARG A 183 9.85 4.27 0.78
N LYS A 184 10.03 2.95 0.87
CA LYS A 184 11.16 2.24 0.26
C LYS A 184 11.17 2.39 -1.26
N ILE A 185 10.02 2.21 -1.92
CA ILE A 185 9.92 2.34 -3.38
C ILE A 185 10.14 3.78 -3.84
N ILE A 186 9.54 4.77 -3.15
CA ILE A 186 9.72 6.21 -3.46
C ILE A 186 11.20 6.61 -3.32
N ASN A 187 11.84 6.21 -2.23
CA ASN A 187 13.26 6.50 -2.02
C ASN A 187 14.14 5.80 -3.06
N SER A 188 13.81 4.57 -3.43
CA SER A 188 14.53 3.85 -4.48
C SER A 188 14.42 4.56 -5.83
N MET A 189 13.23 5.05 -6.20
CA MET A 189 13.02 5.83 -7.42
C MET A 189 13.84 7.12 -7.42
N ARG A 190 13.78 7.90 -6.32
CA ARG A 190 14.55 9.14 -6.14
C ARG A 190 16.05 8.92 -6.34
N ASN A 191 16.57 7.86 -5.73
CA ASN A 191 17.96 7.46 -5.86
C ASN A 191 18.31 7.08 -7.31
N ASP A 192 17.39 6.35 -7.97
CA ASP A 192 17.60 5.85 -9.34
C ASP A 192 17.67 6.97 -10.40
N ILE A 193 16.93 8.06 -10.20
CA ILE A 193 17.00 9.28 -11.04
C ILE A 193 17.95 10.36 -10.49
N GLY A 194 18.66 10.08 -9.38
CA GLY A 194 19.65 10.99 -8.80
C GLY A 194 19.06 12.28 -8.23
N THR A 195 17.85 12.22 -7.67
CA THR A 195 17.22 13.31 -6.89
C THR A 195 17.30 12.96 -5.41
N TYR A 196 18.50 13.11 -4.83
CA TYR A 196 18.73 12.97 -3.39
C TYR A 196 18.40 14.28 -2.67
#